data_AF-A0A918C0Q2-F1
#
_entry.id   AF-A0A918C0Q2-F1
#
_cell.length_a   1.000
_cell.length_b   1.000
_cell.length_c   1.000
_cell.angle_alpha   90.00
_cell.angle_beta   90.00
_cell.angle_gamma   90.00
#
_symmetry.space_group_name_H-M   'P 1'
#
loop_
_entity.id
_entity.type
_entity.pdbx_description
1 polymer ?
#
loop_
_entity_poly.entity_id
_entity_poly.type
_entity_poly.pdbx_seq_one_letter_code
_entity_poly.pdbx_strand_id
1 'polypeptide(L)'
;MQLVQRGHEFEYRDHQGVDRLGQADVYASSQGDRAVLVLKNVDGGMGGNERLTLLENARRALLTLASSLLPFLVPRATLQVWILRPDPLMEDLKPRALLLP
;
A
#
# COMPACT_ATOMS: atom_id res chain seq x y z
N MET A 1 -13.69 9.74 -6.86
CA MET A 1 -12.55 8.81 -7.00
C MET A 1 -13.06 7.58 -7.72
N GLN A 2 -12.33 7.09 -8.72
CA GLN A 2 -12.64 5.89 -9.50
C GLN A 2 -11.54 4.85 -9.29
N LEU A 3 -11.91 3.58 -9.14
CA LEU A 3 -10.95 2.48 -9.04
C LEU A 3 -10.36 2.22 -10.44
N VAL A 4 -9.07 2.44 -10.60
CA VAL A 4 -8.37 2.25 -11.89
C VAL A 4 -7.57 0.95 -11.94
N GLN A 5 -7.12 0.45 -10.79
CA GLN A 5 -6.48 -0.84 -10.67
C GLN A 5 -6.93 -1.51 -9.38
N ARG A 6 -7.36 -2.77 -9.47
CA ARG A 6 -7.78 -3.57 -8.32
C ARG A 6 -6.84 -4.75 -8.13
N GLY A 7 -6.48 -5.01 -6.88
CA GLY A 7 -5.79 -6.22 -6.43
C GLY A 7 -4.50 -6.49 -7.19
N HIS A 8 -3.76 -5.46 -7.58
CA HIS A 8 -2.48 -5.66 -8.26
C HIS A 8 -1.50 -6.31 -7.30
N GLU A 9 -1.13 -7.55 -7.59
CA GLU A 9 -0.11 -8.27 -6.85
C GLU A 9 1.27 -7.84 -7.31
N PHE A 10 2.15 -7.60 -6.36
CA PHE A 10 3.53 -7.21 -6.63
C PHE A 10 4.47 -7.79 -5.58
N GLU A 11 5.69 -8.07 -6.00
CA GLU A 11 6.78 -8.44 -5.10
C GLU A 11 7.49 -7.20 -4.60
N TYR A 12 7.86 -7.18 -3.33
CA TYR A 12 8.73 -6.15 -2.75
C TYR A 12 9.68 -6.79 -1.76
N ARG A 13 10.85 -6.16 -1.60
CA ARG A 13 11.80 -6.56 -0.56
C ARG A 13 11.53 -5.78 0.71
N ASP A 14 11.26 -6.49 1.81
CA ASP A 14 10.95 -5.90 3.10
C ASP A 14 12.19 -5.26 3.77
N HIS A 15 12.00 -4.64 4.93
CA HIS A 15 13.09 -3.96 5.65
C HIS A 15 14.21 -4.89 6.12
N GLN A 16 13.95 -6.21 6.20
CA GLN A 16 14.93 -7.25 6.56
C GLN A 16 15.61 -7.87 5.33
N GLY A 17 15.23 -7.45 4.12
CA GLY A 17 15.77 -7.97 2.88
C GLY A 17 15.07 -9.22 2.36
N VAL A 18 13.91 -9.59 2.94
CA VAL A 18 13.13 -10.75 2.53
C VAL A 18 12.14 -10.34 1.45
N ASP A 19 12.02 -11.15 0.41
CA ASP A 19 11.05 -10.91 -0.66
C ASP A 19 9.64 -11.31 -0.18
N ARG A 20 8.70 -10.39 -0.35
CA ARG A 20 7.31 -10.48 0.13
C ARG A 20 6.35 -10.15 -1.00
N LEU A 21 5.13 -10.69 -0.91
CA LEU A 21 4.02 -10.33 -1.79
C LEU A 21 3.15 -9.27 -1.13
N GLY A 22 2.87 -8.20 -1.86
CA GLY A 22 1.93 -7.16 -1.48
C GLY A 22 0.79 -7.05 -2.50
N GLN A 23 -0.28 -6.37 -2.10
CA GLN A 23 -1.40 -6.06 -2.99
C GLN A 23 -1.70 -4.57 -2.99
N ALA A 24 -2.07 -4.04 -4.15
CA ALA A 24 -2.40 -2.63 -4.33
C ALA A 24 -3.75 -2.44 -5.01
N ASP A 25 -4.56 -1.55 -4.46
CA ASP A 25 -5.66 -0.91 -5.19
C ASP A 25 -5.28 0.54 -5.49
N VAL A 26 -5.56 1.01 -6.70
CA VAL A 26 -5.30 2.40 -7.11
C VAL A 26 -6.62 3.05 -7.47
N TYR A 27 -6.92 4.15 -6.80
CA TYR A 27 -8.03 5.02 -7.11
C TYR A 27 -7.49 6.34 -7.67
N ALA A 28 -8.10 6.86 -8.72
CA ALA A 28 -7.76 8.16 -9.30
C ALA A 28 -8.95 9.12 -9.25
N SER A 29 -8.71 10.42 -9.24
CA SER A 29 -9.75 11.41 -9.54
C SER A 29 -10.12 11.35 -11.03
N SER A 30 -11.31 11.82 -11.39
CA SER A 30 -11.71 11.91 -12.80
C SER A 30 -10.85 12.90 -13.59
N GLN A 31 -10.24 13.88 -12.92
CA GLN A 31 -9.34 14.85 -13.53
C GLN A 31 -7.88 14.37 -13.59
N GLY A 32 -7.54 13.25 -12.95
CA GLY A 32 -6.18 12.70 -12.93
C GLY A 32 -5.18 13.50 -12.08
N ASP A 33 -5.63 14.49 -11.32
CA ASP A 33 -4.82 15.36 -10.45
C ASP A 33 -4.52 14.75 -9.08
N ARG A 34 -5.30 13.76 -8.65
CA ARG A 34 -5.18 13.10 -7.34
C ARG A 34 -5.35 11.60 -7.48
N ALA A 35 -4.60 10.86 -6.66
CA ALA A 35 -4.69 9.42 -6.57
C ALA A 35 -4.59 8.94 -5.13
N VAL A 36 -5.28 7.85 -4.81
CA VAL A 36 -5.15 7.11 -3.56
C VAL A 36 -4.64 5.71 -3.89
N LEU A 37 -3.48 5.36 -3.35
CA LEU A 37 -2.94 4.01 -3.37
C LEU A 37 -3.29 3.33 -2.05
N VAL A 38 -3.99 2.20 -2.11
CA VAL A 38 -4.28 1.37 -0.94
C VAL A 38 -3.38 0.13 -0.99
N LEU A 39 -2.44 0.06 -0.06
CA LEU A 39 -1.57 -1.08 0.16
C LEU A 39 -2.28 -2.10 1.07
N LYS A 40 -2.26 -3.36 0.67
CA LYS A 40 -2.83 -4.51 1.37
C LYS A 40 -1.77 -5.59 1.48
N ASN A 41 -1.91 -6.47 2.48
CA ASN A 41 -0.98 -7.57 2.75
C ASN A 41 0.48 -7.11 2.89
N VAL A 42 0.69 -5.89 3.39
CA VAL A 42 2.03 -5.43 3.80
C VAL A 42 2.26 -5.98 5.20
N ASP A 43 3.33 -6.75 5.37
CA ASP A 43 3.61 -7.44 6.63
C ASP A 43 4.07 -6.44 7.70
N GLY A 44 3.48 -6.52 8.90
CA GLY A 44 3.91 -5.76 10.08
C GLY A 44 5.07 -6.41 10.84
N GLY A 45 5.49 -7.62 10.44
CA GLY A 45 6.52 -8.41 11.09
C GLY A 45 6.03 -9.09 12.37
N MET A 46 6.74 -10.14 12.80
CA MET A 46 6.46 -10.85 14.05
C MET A 46 7.33 -10.27 15.19
N GLY A 47 6.70 -9.59 16.14
CA GLY A 47 7.34 -9.07 17.36
C GLY A 47 7.97 -7.67 17.25
N GLY A 48 8.02 -6.93 18.37
CA GLY A 48 8.53 -5.55 18.44
C GLY A 48 7.45 -4.47 18.19
N ASN A 49 7.87 -3.28 17.75
CA ASN A 49 6.96 -2.18 17.39
C ASN A 49 6.40 -2.39 15.97
N GLU A 50 5.42 -3.29 15.86
CA GLU A 50 4.73 -3.69 14.61
C GLU A 50 4.37 -2.50 13.71
N ARG A 51 3.95 -1.37 14.31
CA ARG A 51 3.58 -0.17 13.55
C ARG A 51 4.77 0.44 12.80
N LEU A 52 5.95 0.47 13.43
CA LEU A 52 7.15 1.01 12.80
C LEU A 52 7.58 0.11 11.63
N THR A 53 7.63 -1.20 11.88
CA THR A 53 7.95 -2.20 10.86
C THR A 53 6.98 -2.14 9.67
N LEU A 54 5.68 -2.03 9.94
CA LEU A 54 4.66 -1.86 8.90
C LEU A 54 4.91 -0.60 8.05
N LEU A 55 5.27 0.51 8.68
CA LEU A 55 5.58 1.76 7.96
C LEU A 55 6.84 1.63 7.10
N GLU A 56 7.89 0.97 7.59
CA GLU A 56 9.10 0.71 6.82
C GLU A 56 8.81 -0.19 5.62
N ASN A 57 8.07 -1.27 5.82
CA ASN A 57 7.66 -2.18 4.75
C ASN A 57 6.74 -1.50 3.73
N ALA A 58 5.80 -0.66 4.19
CA ALA A 58 4.94 0.12 3.30
C ALA A 58 5.74 1.13 2.45
N ARG A 59 6.80 1.74 3.01
CA ARG A 59 7.71 2.59 2.23
C ARG A 59 8.45 1.79 1.17
N ARG A 60 8.92 0.58 1.49
CA ARG A 60 9.57 -0.30 0.50
C ARG A 60 8.61 -0.71 -0.61
N ALA A 61 7.40 -1.12 -0.25
CA ALA A 61 6.33 -1.44 -1.21
C ALA A 61 5.99 -0.26 -2.12
N LEU A 62 5.87 0.95 -1.57
CA LEU A 62 5.64 2.18 -2.33
C LEU A 62 6.78 2.44 -3.32
N LEU A 63 8.05 2.30 -2.91
CA LEU A 63 9.19 2.50 -3.81
C LEU A 63 9.15 1.54 -5.00
N THR A 64 8.81 0.27 -4.77
CA THR A 64 8.64 -0.69 -5.86
C THR A 64 7.55 -0.23 -6.82
N LEU A 65 6.34 0.07 -6.31
CA LEU A 65 5.21 0.50 -7.13
C LEU A 65 5.48 1.82 -7.86
N ALA A 66 6.23 2.74 -7.25
CA ALA A 66 6.65 4.00 -7.86
C ALA A 66 7.59 3.79 -9.05
N SER A 67 8.34 2.69 -9.08
CA SER A 67 9.22 2.34 -10.19
C SER A 67 8.58 1.45 -11.27
N SER A 68 7.45 0.79 -10.97
CA SER A 68 6.87 -0.23 -11.87
C SER A 68 5.43 0.02 -12.33
N LEU A 69 4.54 0.49 -11.45
CA LEU A 69 3.09 0.56 -11.73
C LEU A 69 2.58 2.00 -11.81
N LEU A 70 2.92 2.81 -10.80
CA LEU A 70 2.35 4.15 -10.63
C LEU A 70 2.65 5.12 -11.77
N PRO A 71 3.85 5.10 -12.40
CA PRO A 71 4.15 5.99 -13.53
C PRO A 71 3.22 5.76 -14.73
N PHE A 72 2.64 4.57 -14.87
CA PHE A 72 1.77 4.22 -15.99
C PHE A 72 0.30 4.47 -15.68
N LEU A 73 -0.11 4.31 -14.41
CA LEU A 73 -1.50 4.49 -13.99
C LEU A 73 -1.86 5.94 -13.63
N VAL A 74 -0.97 6.63 -12.90
CA VAL A 74 -1.25 7.94 -12.30
C VAL A 74 -0.04 8.89 -12.42
N PRO A 75 0.48 9.13 -13.64
CA PRO A 75 1.78 9.80 -13.86
C PRO A 75 1.90 11.23 -13.32
N ARG A 76 0.78 11.92 -13.12
CA ARG A 76 0.74 13.35 -12.75
C ARG A 76 -0.05 13.62 -11.47
N ALA A 77 -0.52 12.57 -10.82
CA ALA A 77 -1.40 12.72 -9.68
C ALA A 77 -0.61 13.00 -8.40
N THR A 78 -1.14 13.86 -7.56
CA THR A 78 -0.72 13.91 -6.15
C THR A 78 -1.20 12.65 -5.46
N LEU A 79 -0.27 11.86 -4.93
CA LEU A 79 -0.54 10.52 -4.39
C LEU A 79 -0.73 10.57 -2.88
N GLN A 80 -1.80 9.95 -2.40
CA GLN A 80 -2.03 9.64 -0.98
C GLN A 80 -1.95 8.12 -0.78
N VAL A 81 -1.22 7.65 0.23
CA VAL A 81 -0.96 6.20 0.40
C VAL A 81 -1.57 5.70 1.71
N TRP A 82 -2.48 4.73 1.61
CA TRP A 82 -3.20 4.14 2.72
C TRP A 82 -2.75 2.69 2.90
N ILE A 83 -2.42 2.30 4.12
CA ILE A 83 -2.02 0.93 4.44
C ILE A 83 -3.17 0.28 5.18
N LEU A 84 -3.78 -0.73 4.56
CA LEU A 84 -4.81 -1.54 5.15
C LEU A 84 -4.16 -2.55 6.09
N ARG A 85 -4.45 -2.45 7.38
CA ARG A 85 -4.02 -3.45 8.36
C ARG A 85 -5.00 -4.62 8.36
N PRO A 86 -4.57 -5.86 8.08
CA PRO A 86 -5.36 -7.02 8.45
C PRO A 86 -5.40 -7.06 9.98
N ASP A 87 -6.58 -6.99 10.59
CA ASP A 87 -6.74 -7.27 12.02
C ASP A 87 -7.17 -8.73 12.13
N PRO A 88 -6.26 -9.66 12.48
CA PRO A 88 -6.55 -11.09 12.48
C PRO A 88 -7.56 -11.52 13.56
N LEU A 89 -7.94 -10.63 14.48
CA LEU A 89 -8.89 -10.92 15.56
C LEU A 89 -10.29 -10.33 15.34
N MET A 90 -10.53 -9.64 14.23
CA MET A 90 -11.73 -8.81 14.07
C MET A 90 -12.34 -8.94 12.66
N GLU A 91 -12.92 -10.10 12.36
CA GLU A 91 -13.70 -10.33 11.12
C GLU A 91 -14.88 -9.34 10.95
N ASP A 92 -15.35 -8.71 12.04
CA ASP A 92 -16.51 -7.82 12.08
C ASP A 92 -16.20 -6.31 12.31
N LEU A 93 -14.93 -5.89 12.42
CA LEU A 93 -14.60 -4.46 12.54
C LEU A 93 -14.16 -3.83 11.22
N LYS A 94 -14.60 -2.59 11.01
CA LYS A 94 -14.18 -1.75 9.88
C LYS A 94 -12.65 -1.72 9.79
N PRO A 95 -12.06 -2.03 8.61
CA PRO A 95 -10.62 -1.97 8.41
C PRO A 95 -10.07 -0.59 8.80
N ARG A 96 -8.99 -0.56 9.59
CA ARG A 96 -8.31 0.68 9.95
C ARG A 96 -7.14 0.93 9.00
N ALA A 97 -7.24 2.01 8.22
CA ALA A 97 -6.16 2.47 7.36
C ALA A 97 -5.15 3.31 8.15
N LEU A 98 -3.86 3.08 7.90
CA LEU A 98 -2.77 3.96 8.33
C LEU A 98 -2.34 4.82 7.13
N LEU A 99 -2.30 6.14 7.30
CA LEU A 99 -1.78 7.03 6.28
C LEU A 99 -0.25 6.98 6.29
N LEU A 100 0.37 6.75 5.14
CA LEU A 100 1.80 6.99 4.98
C LEU A 100 2.00 8.49 4.74
N PRO A 101 2.76 9.20 5.61
CA PRO A 101 3.05 10.61 5.44
C PRO A 101 4.02 10.88 4.29
#